data_AF-A0A5X0GMF9-F1
#
_entry.id   AF-A0A5X0GMF9-F1
#
_cell.length_a   1.000
_cell.length_b   1.000
_cell.length_c   1.000
_cell.angle_alpha   90.00
_cell.angle_beta   90.00
_cell.angle_gamma   90.00
#
_symmetry.space_group_name_H-M   'P 1'
#
loop_
_entity.id
_entity.type
_entity.pdbx_description
1 polymer ?
#
loop_
_entity_poly.entity_id
_entity_poly.type
_entity_poly.pdbx_seq_one_letter_code
_entity_poly.pdbx_strand_id
1 'polypeptide(L)'
;MATVNVNVRIDTELKQSADEAMQIAGTTPTQVITLLYQYIAENKRIPFVVATSVKTPKDLLLESSALLAEAHAVLSNLQVWTEKAVGIEKSKMMEYYRRLDILYCCAKEKIYLLENRREAELALNALNKAMSILVDAQNFGYGLERVTFSKMEQTNFLFAVQDFEKKVSWIVSSVDGM
;
A
#
# COMPACT_ATOMS: atom_id res chain seq x y z
N MET A 1 -2.41 16.47 42.79
CA MET A 1 -3.38 16.21 41.72
C MET A 1 -4.31 15.11 42.18
N ALA A 2 -5.62 15.25 41.99
CA ALA A 2 -6.57 14.19 42.30
C ALA A 2 -6.42 13.06 41.28
N THR A 3 -6.32 11.81 41.74
CA THR A 3 -6.37 10.64 40.88
C THR A 3 -7.82 10.24 40.64
N VAL A 4 -8.14 9.82 39.42
CA VAL A 4 -9.46 9.34 39.04
C VAL A 4 -9.31 7.91 38.53
N ASN A 5 -10.24 7.04 38.92
CA ASN A 5 -10.24 5.65 38.47
C ASN A 5 -10.88 5.55 37.08
N VAL A 6 -10.21 4.85 36.16
CA VAL A 6 -10.74 4.52 34.84
C VAL A 6 -11.10 3.03 34.85
N ASN A 7 -12.35 2.70 34.53
CA ASN A 7 -12.83 1.32 34.48
C ASN A 7 -13.19 0.94 33.03
N VAL A 8 -12.56 -0.10 32.50
CA VAL A 8 -12.71 -0.54 31.09
C VAL A 8 -12.89 -2.05 31.07
N ARG A 9 -13.80 -2.54 30.21
CA ARG A 9 -13.93 -3.97 29.93
C ARG A 9 -13.10 -4.32 28.70
N ILE A 10 -12.24 -5.33 28.84
CA ILE A 10 -11.31 -5.79 27.81
C ILE A 10 -11.39 -7.32 27.79
N ASP A 11 -11.16 -7.91 26.62
CA ASP A 11 -10.99 -9.35 26.47
C ASP A 11 -9.82 -9.88 27.33
N THR A 12 -9.97 -11.06 27.89
CA THR A 12 -9.01 -11.64 28.85
C THR A 12 -7.67 -11.98 28.20
N GLU A 13 -7.69 -12.56 26.99
CA GLU A 13 -6.47 -12.93 26.26
C GLU A 13 -5.74 -11.68 25.80
N LEU A 14 -6.50 -10.70 25.30
CA LEU A 14 -5.96 -9.39 24.92
C LEU A 14 -5.30 -8.68 26.11
N LYS A 15 -5.92 -8.71 27.29
CA LYS A 15 -5.35 -8.14 28.51
C LYS A 15 -4.03 -8.81 28.85
N GLN A 16 -3.97 -10.14 28.85
CA GLN A 16 -2.77 -10.87 29.19
C GLN A 16 -1.62 -10.56 28.22
N SER A 17 -1.88 -10.61 26.92
CA SER A 17 -0.88 -10.28 25.89
C SER A 17 -0.38 -8.84 26.03
N ALA A 18 -1.27 -7.89 26.30
CA ALA A 18 -0.90 -6.49 26.52
C ALA A 18 -0.05 -6.30 27.79
N ASP A 19 -0.38 -7.00 28.88
CA ASP A 19 0.38 -6.94 30.14
C ASP A 19 1.81 -7.47 29.95
N GLU A 20 1.97 -8.59 29.22
CA GLU A 20 3.28 -9.15 28.87
C GLU A 20 4.12 -8.17 28.01
N ALA A 21 3.50 -7.57 26.98
CA ALA A 21 4.18 -6.59 26.13
C ALA A 21 4.61 -5.34 26.91
N MET A 22 3.76 -4.85 27.83
CA MET A 22 4.07 -3.70 28.69
C MET A 22 5.24 -4.02 29.64
N GLN A 23 5.29 -5.24 30.16
CA GLN A 23 6.38 -5.70 31.02
C GLN A 23 7.71 -5.77 30.25
N ILE A 24 7.70 -6.28 29.02
CA ILE A 24 8.87 -6.28 28.13
C ILE A 24 9.34 -4.84 27.85
N ALA A 25 8.41 -3.91 27.65
CA ALA A 25 8.71 -2.50 27.43
C ALA A 25 9.12 -1.73 28.71
N GLY A 26 9.15 -2.39 29.88
CA GLY A 26 9.52 -1.76 31.16
C GLY A 26 8.48 -0.77 31.68
N THR A 27 7.21 -0.95 31.30
CA THR A 27 6.10 -0.05 31.66
C THR A 27 4.99 -0.79 32.38
N THR A 28 4.19 -0.07 33.16
CA THR A 28 2.99 -0.61 33.82
C THR A 28 1.72 -0.17 33.09
N PRO A 29 0.60 -0.91 33.20
CA PRO A 29 -0.68 -0.51 32.61
C PRO A 29 -1.10 0.92 33.00
N THR A 30 -0.90 1.29 34.27
CA THR A 30 -1.19 2.64 34.77
C THR A 30 -0.35 3.71 34.08
N GLN A 31 0.94 3.46 33.86
CA GLN A 31 1.83 4.40 33.18
C GLN A 31 1.44 4.56 31.70
N VAL A 32 1.17 3.45 31.01
CA VAL A 32 0.77 3.48 29.59
C VAL A 32 -0.55 4.22 29.41
N ILE A 33 -1.54 3.96 30.27
CA ILE A 33 -2.82 4.69 30.24
C ILE A 33 -2.58 6.18 30.53
N THR A 34 -1.74 6.52 31.52
CA THR A 34 -1.43 7.92 31.84
C THR A 34 -0.79 8.64 30.65
N LEU A 35 0.19 8.01 29.99
CA LEU A 35 0.86 8.56 28.81
C LEU A 35 -0.11 8.72 27.63
N LEU A 36 -1.04 7.78 27.44
CA LEU A 36 -2.08 7.89 26.42
C LEU A 36 -2.97 9.12 26.65
N TYR A 37 -3.43 9.33 27.88
CA TYR A 37 -4.25 10.50 28.22
C TYR A 37 -3.47 11.81 28.07
N GLN A 38 -2.19 11.84 28.46
CA GLN A 38 -1.31 13.00 28.25
C GLN A 38 -1.18 13.33 26.76
N TYR A 39 -0.87 12.33 25.93
CA TYR A 39 -0.76 12.52 24.49
C TYR A 39 -2.05 13.08 23.87
N ILE A 40 -3.20 12.50 24.21
CA ILE A 40 -4.50 12.95 23.70
C ILE A 40 -4.80 14.38 24.16
N ALA A 41 -4.52 14.70 25.42
CA ALA A 41 -4.74 16.03 25.97
C ALA A 41 -3.87 17.10 25.26
N GLU A 42 -2.61 16.78 24.99
CA GLU A 42 -1.64 17.67 24.34
C GLU A 42 -1.89 17.81 22.83
N ASN A 43 -2.16 16.71 22.13
CA ASN A 43 -2.18 16.67 20.67
C ASN A 43 -3.61 16.68 20.08
N LYS A 44 -4.64 16.60 20.91
CA LYS A 44 -6.07 16.54 20.52
C LYS A 44 -6.39 15.41 19.52
N ARG A 45 -5.59 14.34 19.51
CA ARG A 45 -5.74 13.17 18.64
C ARG A 45 -5.22 11.91 19.34
N ILE A 46 -5.71 10.74 18.91
CA ILE A 46 -5.27 9.43 19.40
C ILE A 46 -3.94 9.06 18.69
N PRO A 47 -2.94 8.46 19.38
CA PRO A 47 -1.63 8.14 18.81
C PRO A 47 -1.61 6.93 17.88
N PHE A 48 -2.77 6.38 17.53
CA PHE A 48 -2.93 5.26 16.61
C PHE A 48 -4.21 5.45 15.79
N VAL A 49 -4.24 4.87 14.60
CA VAL A 49 -5.42 4.86 13.73
C VAL A 49 -6.40 3.84 14.29
N VAL A 50 -7.64 4.26 14.56
CA VAL A 50 -8.72 3.36 14.97
C VAL A 50 -9.20 2.62 13.72
N ALA A 51 -8.51 1.55 13.34
CA ALA A 51 -9.05 0.54 12.46
C ALA A 51 -9.86 -0.43 13.32
N THR A 52 -11.12 -0.68 12.97
CA THR A 52 -12.03 -1.60 13.67
C THR A 52 -11.61 -3.08 13.59
N SER A 53 -10.39 -3.39 13.15
CA SER A 53 -9.73 -4.67 13.32
C SER A 53 -8.24 -4.45 13.54
N VAL A 54 -7.67 -5.16 14.51
CA VAL A 54 -6.21 -5.29 14.63
C VAL A 54 -5.76 -6.13 13.43
N LYS A 55 -5.36 -5.46 12.34
CA LYS A 55 -4.81 -6.16 11.17
C LYS A 55 -3.45 -6.72 11.56
N THR A 56 -3.32 -8.03 11.49
CA THR A 56 -2.03 -8.68 11.67
C THR A 56 -1.08 -8.29 10.53
N PRO A 57 0.24 -8.44 10.69
CA PRO A 57 1.18 -8.29 9.58
C PRO A 57 0.81 -9.17 8.37
N LYS A 58 0.21 -10.36 8.60
CA LYS A 58 -0.29 -11.24 7.55
C LYS A 58 -1.45 -10.61 6.78
N ASP A 59 -2.40 -9.98 7.47
CA ASP A 59 -3.53 -9.29 6.84
C ASP A 59 -3.07 -8.11 5.99
N LEU A 60 -2.11 -7.33 6.50
CA LEU A 60 -1.52 -6.21 5.76
C LEU A 60 -0.76 -6.69 4.51
N LEU A 61 -0.04 -7.80 4.61
CA LEU A 61 0.67 -8.39 3.49
C LEU A 61 -0.32 -8.94 2.44
N LEU A 62 -1.39 -9.62 2.86
CA LEU A 62 -2.43 -10.12 1.97
C LEU A 62 -3.13 -8.97 1.22
N GLU A 63 -3.53 -7.92 1.94
CA GLU A 63 -4.20 -6.76 1.34
C GLU A 63 -3.27 -6.00 0.39
N SER A 64 -2.01 -5.77 0.77
CA SER A 64 -1.04 -5.09 -0.11
C SER A 64 -0.72 -5.94 -1.34
N SER A 65 -0.57 -7.25 -1.19
CA SER A 65 -0.38 -8.21 -2.29
C SER A 65 -1.57 -8.18 -3.27
N ALA A 66 -2.81 -8.19 -2.76
CA ALA A 66 -4.00 -8.09 -3.59
C ALA A 66 -4.06 -6.77 -4.39
N LEU A 67 -3.72 -5.64 -3.75
CA LEU A 67 -3.64 -4.33 -4.43
C LEU A 67 -2.58 -4.32 -5.54
N LEU A 68 -1.41 -4.91 -5.29
CA LEU A 68 -0.33 -5.01 -6.28
C LEU A 68 -0.71 -5.95 -7.43
N ALA A 69 -1.39 -7.06 -7.15
CA ALA A 69 -1.92 -7.98 -8.17
C ALA A 69 -2.99 -7.30 -9.04
N GLU A 70 -3.88 -6.51 -8.43
CA GLU A 70 -4.84 -5.70 -9.18
C GLU A 70 -4.13 -4.66 -10.05
N ALA A 71 -3.11 -3.96 -9.52
CA ALA A 71 -2.32 -3.00 -10.28
C ALA A 71 -1.64 -3.67 -11.49
N HIS A 72 -1.14 -4.89 -11.31
CA HIS A 72 -0.57 -5.67 -12.41
C HIS A 72 -1.61 -5.94 -13.50
N ALA A 73 -2.80 -6.42 -13.13
CA ALA A 73 -3.88 -6.64 -14.10
C ALA A 73 -4.28 -5.36 -14.84
N VAL A 74 -4.30 -4.22 -14.16
CA VAL A 74 -4.56 -2.91 -14.78
C VAL A 74 -3.46 -2.55 -15.78
N LEU A 75 -2.18 -2.76 -15.45
CA LEU A 75 -1.05 -2.53 -16.35
C LEU A 75 -1.06 -3.48 -17.56
N SER A 76 -1.32 -4.78 -17.37
CA SER A 76 -1.42 -5.74 -18.48
C SER A 76 -2.53 -5.37 -19.45
N ASN A 77 -3.69 -4.96 -18.93
CA ASN A 77 -4.80 -4.47 -19.74
C ASN A 77 -4.43 -3.19 -20.51
N LEU A 78 -3.66 -2.30 -19.88
CA LEU A 78 -3.18 -1.08 -20.52
C LEU A 78 -2.16 -1.38 -21.62
N GLN A 79 -1.29 -2.36 -21.42
CA GLN A 79 -0.27 -2.77 -22.39
C GLN A 79 -0.88 -3.14 -23.75
N VAL A 80 -2.02 -3.85 -23.76
CA VAL A 80 -2.78 -4.18 -24.98
C VAL A 80 -3.11 -2.92 -25.80
N TRP A 81 -3.35 -1.78 -25.16
CA TRP A 81 -3.60 -0.54 -25.86
C TRP A 81 -2.33 0.12 -26.40
N THR A 82 -1.19 -0.06 -25.72
CA THR A 82 0.10 0.47 -26.19
C THR A 82 0.56 -0.15 -27.51
N GLU A 83 0.14 -1.39 -27.77
CA GLU A 83 0.47 -2.14 -28.99
C GLU A 83 -0.44 -1.79 -30.18
N LYS A 84 -1.58 -1.13 -29.95
CA LYS A 84 -2.49 -0.73 -31.03
C LYS A 84 -1.97 0.51 -31.75
N ALA A 85 -1.89 0.44 -33.08
CA ALA A 85 -1.51 1.58 -33.93
C ALA A 85 -2.39 2.82 -33.72
N VAL A 86 -3.65 2.59 -33.36
CA VAL A 86 -4.66 3.62 -33.10
C VAL A 86 -4.47 4.30 -31.73
N GLY A 87 -3.72 3.68 -30.82
CA GLY A 87 -3.49 4.16 -29.47
C GLY A 87 -4.70 4.03 -28.54
N ILE A 88 -4.66 4.78 -27.45
CA ILE A 88 -5.70 4.86 -26.42
C ILE A 88 -6.27 6.28 -26.35
N GLU A 89 -7.58 6.40 -26.13
CA GLU A 89 -8.18 7.71 -25.85
C GLU A 89 -7.65 8.28 -24.55
N LYS A 90 -7.39 9.59 -24.52
CA LYS A 90 -6.82 10.27 -23.36
C LYS A 90 -7.69 10.11 -22.11
N SER A 91 -9.01 10.21 -22.23
CA SER A 91 -9.94 10.00 -21.11
C SER A 91 -9.75 8.63 -20.47
N LYS A 92 -9.69 7.58 -21.30
CA LYS A 92 -9.46 6.21 -20.88
C LYS A 92 -8.06 6.01 -20.29
N MET A 93 -7.04 6.61 -20.90
CA MET A 93 -5.67 6.59 -20.34
C MET A 93 -5.62 7.20 -18.95
N MET A 94 -6.29 8.34 -18.74
CA MET A 94 -6.38 8.99 -17.43
C MET A 94 -7.17 8.16 -16.42
N GLU A 95 -8.17 7.39 -16.85
CA GLU A 95 -8.88 6.43 -16.00
C GLU A 95 -7.96 5.32 -15.51
N TYR A 96 -7.20 4.70 -16.42
CA TYR A 96 -6.17 3.72 -16.06
C TYR A 96 -5.15 4.31 -15.08
N TYR A 97 -4.62 5.50 -15.38
CA TYR A 97 -3.61 6.15 -14.54
C TYR A 97 -4.15 6.47 -13.13
N ARG A 98 -5.36 7.05 -13.04
CA ARG A 98 -5.99 7.32 -11.73
C ARG A 98 -6.23 6.06 -10.92
N ARG A 99 -6.65 4.98 -11.58
CA ARG A 99 -6.83 3.68 -10.91
C ARG A 99 -5.49 3.15 -10.38
N LEU A 100 -4.42 3.23 -11.19
CA LEU A 100 -3.07 2.84 -10.77
C LEU A 100 -2.56 3.70 -9.60
N ASP A 101 -2.81 5.00 -9.61
CA ASP A 101 -2.42 5.94 -8.55
C ASP A 101 -3.11 5.62 -7.22
N ILE A 102 -4.42 5.33 -7.26
CA ILE A 102 -5.16 4.87 -6.07
C ILE A 102 -4.57 3.56 -5.53
N LEU A 103 -4.35 2.57 -6.41
CA LEU A 103 -3.78 1.28 -6.02
C LEU A 103 -2.37 1.43 -5.43
N TYR A 104 -1.54 2.29 -6.04
CA TYR A 104 -0.20 2.62 -5.55
C TYR A 104 -0.27 3.25 -4.15
N CYS A 105 -1.10 4.27 -3.95
CA CYS A 105 -1.23 4.94 -2.65
C CYS A 105 -1.73 3.97 -1.56
N CYS A 106 -2.78 3.21 -1.85
CA CYS A 106 -3.33 2.23 -0.90
C CYS A 106 -2.32 1.11 -0.57
N ALA A 107 -1.58 0.61 -1.56
CA ALA A 107 -0.56 -0.41 -1.33
C ALA A 107 0.59 0.16 -0.48
N LYS A 108 1.06 1.36 -0.82
CA LYS A 108 2.11 2.08 -0.09
C LYS A 108 1.78 2.27 1.38
N GLU A 109 0.56 2.73 1.69
CA GLU A 109 0.10 2.91 3.07
C GLU A 109 0.18 1.62 3.88
N LYS A 110 -0.23 0.49 3.31
CA LYS A 110 -0.20 -0.81 3.99
C LYS A 110 1.22 -1.36 4.16
N ILE A 111 2.05 -1.22 3.14
CA ILE A 111 3.43 -1.69 3.15
C ILE A 111 4.26 -0.95 4.21
N TYR A 112 3.99 0.33 4.46
CA TYR A 112 4.66 1.08 5.53
C TYR A 112 4.40 0.55 6.95
N LEU A 113 3.30 -0.19 7.13
CA LEU A 113 2.92 -0.78 8.41
C LEU A 113 3.55 -2.17 8.62
N LEU A 114 4.24 -2.74 7.62
CA LEU A 114 4.92 -4.03 7.73
C LEU A 114 6.29 -3.87 8.39
N GLU A 115 6.63 -4.78 9.32
CA GLU A 115 7.96 -4.85 9.93
C GLU A 115 9.04 -5.28 8.91
N ASN A 116 8.74 -6.30 8.09
CA ASN A 116 9.60 -6.75 7.00
C ASN A 116 8.99 -6.36 5.65
N ARG A 117 9.35 -5.17 5.17
CA ARG A 117 8.74 -4.54 3.98
C ARG A 117 9.58 -4.63 2.70
N ARG A 118 10.78 -5.22 2.74
CA ARG A 118 11.77 -5.16 1.64
C ARG A 118 11.18 -5.56 0.30
N GLU A 119 10.52 -6.72 0.26
CA GLU A 119 10.06 -7.32 -0.99
C GLU A 119 8.82 -6.61 -1.53
N ALA A 120 7.93 -6.21 -0.62
CA ALA A 120 6.77 -5.38 -0.96
C ALA A 120 7.19 -3.98 -1.47
N GLU A 121 8.22 -3.36 -0.90
CA GLU A 121 8.79 -2.11 -1.40
C GLU A 121 9.42 -2.28 -2.80
N LEU A 122 10.11 -3.40 -3.06
CA LEU A 122 10.64 -3.69 -4.39
C LEU A 122 9.52 -3.76 -5.43
N ALA A 123 8.41 -4.43 -5.12
CA ALA A 123 7.24 -4.49 -6.02
C ALA A 123 6.61 -3.09 -6.20
N LEU A 124 6.44 -2.34 -5.11
CA LEU A 124 5.89 -0.99 -5.15
C LEU A 124 6.76 -0.03 -6.00
N ASN A 125 8.09 -0.16 -5.92
CA ASN A 125 9.02 0.62 -6.73
C ASN A 125 8.95 0.23 -8.22
N ALA A 126 8.77 -1.05 -8.52
CA ALA A 126 8.57 -1.50 -9.90
C ALA A 126 7.24 -0.99 -10.48
N LEU A 127 6.16 -0.98 -9.69
CA LEU A 127 4.89 -0.33 -10.06
C LEU A 127 5.10 1.16 -10.36
N ASN A 128 5.78 1.89 -9.47
CA ASN A 128 6.07 3.31 -9.67
C ASN A 128 6.85 3.55 -10.95
N LYS A 129 7.87 2.72 -11.24
CA LYS A 129 8.65 2.80 -12.47
C LYS A 129 7.78 2.57 -13.72
N ALA A 130 6.88 1.59 -13.70
CA ALA A 130 5.95 1.36 -14.80
C ALA A 130 5.02 2.58 -15.00
N MET A 131 4.51 3.17 -13.91
CA MET A 131 3.71 4.39 -13.98
C MET A 131 4.50 5.60 -14.52
N SER A 132 5.76 5.78 -14.13
CA SER A 132 6.60 6.86 -14.66
C SER A 132 6.79 6.74 -16.17
N ILE A 133 7.05 5.53 -16.69
CA ILE A 133 7.19 5.30 -18.13
C ILE A 133 5.92 5.70 -18.91
N LEU A 134 4.73 5.51 -18.31
CA LEU A 134 3.48 5.94 -18.94
C LEU A 134 3.37 7.46 -19.04
N VAL A 135 3.79 8.18 -17.99
CA VAL A 135 3.74 9.64 -17.93
C VAL A 135 4.80 10.27 -18.83
N ASP A 136 5.97 9.64 -18.92
CA ASP A 136 7.11 10.08 -19.74
C ASP A 136 6.90 9.81 -21.23
N ALA A 137 5.84 9.08 -21.61
CA ALA A 137 5.51 8.84 -23.00
C ALA A 137 5.27 10.17 -23.73
N GLN A 138 5.88 10.35 -24.90
CA GLN A 138 5.93 11.63 -25.61
C GLN A 138 4.54 12.23 -25.89
N ASN A 139 3.52 11.38 -26.04
CA ASN A 139 2.14 11.77 -26.35
C ASN A 139 1.22 11.89 -25.11
N PHE A 140 1.75 11.77 -23.89
CA PHE A 140 0.95 11.85 -22.66
C PHE A 140 0.47 13.29 -22.37
N GLY A 141 1.10 14.32 -22.94
CA GLY A 141 0.91 15.72 -22.51
C GLY A 141 0.95 16.80 -23.59
N TYR A 142 0.20 16.69 -24.71
CA TYR A 142 0.13 17.78 -25.71
C TYR A 142 -1.24 17.96 -26.40
N GLY A 143 -2.33 18.06 -25.63
CA GLY A 143 -3.66 18.37 -26.20
C GLY A 143 -4.24 17.34 -27.18
N LEU A 144 -3.56 16.21 -27.39
CA LEU A 144 -3.98 15.13 -28.26
C LEU A 144 -5.16 14.36 -27.63
N GLU A 145 -6.15 14.03 -28.45
CA GLU A 145 -7.29 13.19 -28.03
C GLU A 145 -6.88 11.74 -27.76
N ARG A 146 -5.76 11.30 -28.33
CA ARG A 146 -5.24 9.93 -28.21
C ARG A 146 -3.75 9.92 -27.89
N VAL A 147 -3.38 8.94 -27.07
CA VAL A 147 -2.01 8.65 -26.69
C VAL A 147 -1.55 7.43 -27.49
N THR A 148 -0.45 7.60 -28.23
CA THR A 148 0.23 6.51 -28.93
C THR A 148 1.62 6.33 -28.36
N PHE A 149 2.13 5.11 -28.46
CA PHE A 149 3.44 4.73 -27.96
C PHE A 149 4.32 4.32 -29.14
N SER A 150 5.52 4.88 -29.20
CA SER A 150 6.58 4.42 -30.10
C SER A 150 7.01 3.00 -29.73
N LYS A 151 7.68 2.31 -30.66
CA LYS A 151 8.15 0.93 -30.43
C LYS A 151 9.13 0.82 -29.26
N MET A 152 9.91 1.88 -29.02
CA MET A 152 10.81 1.98 -27.88
C MET A 152 10.02 2.10 -26.56
N GLU A 153 9.03 3.00 -26.50
CA GLU A 153 8.18 3.18 -25.32
C GLU A 153 7.37 1.92 -25.00
N GLN A 154 6.82 1.24 -26.02
CA GLN A 154 6.14 -0.06 -25.86
C GLN A 154 7.06 -1.10 -25.22
N THR A 155 8.31 -1.19 -25.71
CA THR A 155 9.29 -2.16 -25.22
C THR A 155 9.72 -1.85 -23.78
N ASN A 156 9.96 -0.56 -23.47
CA ASN A 156 10.29 -0.12 -22.12
C ASN A 156 9.15 -0.40 -21.14
N PHE A 157 7.91 -0.12 -21.54
CA PHE A 157 6.73 -0.39 -20.73
C PHE A 157 6.54 -1.88 -20.49
N LEU A 158 6.64 -2.71 -21.55
CA LEU A 158 6.59 -4.17 -21.45
C LEU A 158 7.61 -4.71 -20.43
N PHE A 159 8.87 -4.28 -20.51
CA PHE A 159 9.89 -4.73 -19.57
C PHE A 159 9.61 -4.30 -18.14
N ALA A 160 9.06 -3.09 -17.93
CA ALA A 160 8.67 -2.64 -16.60
C ALA A 160 7.48 -3.45 -16.04
N VAL A 161 6.50 -3.79 -16.87
CA VAL A 161 5.36 -4.65 -16.47
C VAL A 161 5.85 -6.06 -16.09
N GLN A 162 6.73 -6.67 -16.89
CA GLN A 162 7.31 -7.98 -16.58
C GLN A 162 8.19 -7.97 -15.32
N ASP A 163 8.95 -6.90 -15.10
CA ASP A 163 9.78 -6.75 -13.90
C ASP A 163 8.91 -6.58 -12.64
N PHE A 164 7.77 -5.91 -12.76
CA PHE A 164 6.77 -5.79 -11.71
C PHE A 164 6.07 -7.13 -11.44
N GLU A 165 5.61 -7.83 -12.48
CA GLU A 165 4.98 -9.15 -12.41
C GLU A 165 5.81 -10.15 -11.60
N LYS A 166 7.12 -10.22 -11.88
CA LYS A 166 8.04 -11.11 -11.16
C LYS A 166 8.06 -10.83 -9.66
N LYS A 167 8.05 -9.56 -9.26
CA LYS A 167 8.07 -9.16 -7.85
C LYS A 167 6.74 -9.42 -7.16
N VAL A 168 5.63 -9.15 -7.84
CA VAL A 168 4.28 -9.47 -7.32
C VAL A 168 4.12 -10.97 -7.14
N SER A 169 4.52 -11.77 -8.14
CA SER A 169 4.42 -13.24 -8.08
C SER A 169 5.22 -13.82 -6.91
N TRP A 170 6.40 -13.25 -6.65
CA TRP A 170 7.22 -13.64 -5.50
C TRP A 170 6.49 -13.37 -4.17
N ILE A 171 5.89 -12.18 -4.02
CA ILE A 171 5.12 -11.81 -2.81
C ILE A 171 3.89 -12.71 -2.64
N VAL A 172 3.12 -12.92 -3.71
CA VAL A 172 1.92 -13.78 -3.68
C VAL A 172 2.28 -15.20 -3.27
N SER A 173 3.32 -15.78 -3.87
CA SER A 173 3.79 -17.12 -3.50
C SER A 173 4.29 -17.24 -2.06
N SER A 174 4.85 -16.15 -1.51
CA SER A 174 5.28 -16.07 -0.12
C SER A 174 4.10 -16.00 0.85
N VAL A 175 2.96 -15.45 0.42
CA VAL A 175 1.71 -15.39 1.20
C VAL A 175 1.00 -16.75 1.19
N ASP A 176 0.97 -17.43 0.04
CA ASP A 176 0.32 -18.75 -0.11
C ASP A 176 1.08 -19.89 0.61
N GLY A 177 2.39 -19.71 0.84
CA GLY A 177 3.24 -20.67 1.57
C GLY A 177 3.25 -20.51 3.10
N MET A 178 2.49 -19.55 3.66
CA MET A 178 2.41 -19.21 5.09
C MET A 178 1.03 -19.52 5.70
#